data_AF-A0A9P7C0J1-F1
#
_entry.id   AF-A0A9P7C0J1-F1
#
_cell.length_a   1.000
_cell.length_b   1.000
_cell.length_c   1.000
_cell.angle_alpha   90.00
_cell.angle_beta   90.00
_cell.angle_gamma   90.00
#
_symmetry.space_group_name_H-M   'P 1'
#
loop_
_entity.id
_entity.type
_entity.pdbx_description
1 polymer ?
#
loop_
_entity_poly.entity_id
_entity_poly.type
_entity_poly.pdbx_seq_one_letter_code
_entity_poly.pdbx_strand_id
1 'polypeptide(L)'
;MNMDLREEQLPAEAGGHPLTTSFAFDLDRLRKFMNSIARALLFHETGYVWKGRVIHFPHSFLACDATEIEKQDRERYATALIREDAKGPHKTIFYYDIFNYADEVNRHASGYAIGFCLFDSFHFTTLFIDDENSRPDAQNPGAAA
;
A
#
# COMPACT_ATOMS: atom_id res chain seq x y z
N MET A 1 -6.44 -7.35 -21.77
CA MET A 1 -5.75 -8.00 -20.63
C MET A 1 -4.28 -7.70 -20.81
N ASN A 2 -3.71 -6.83 -19.97
CA ASN A 2 -2.29 -6.49 -20.03
C ASN A 2 -1.58 -7.42 -19.03
N MET A 3 -1.04 -8.53 -19.53
CA MET A 3 -0.35 -9.53 -18.71
C MET A 3 1.13 -9.19 -18.64
N ASP A 4 1.62 -8.98 -17.42
CA ASP A 4 3.03 -8.73 -17.14
C ASP A 4 3.67 -10.08 -16.74
N LEU A 5 4.73 -10.47 -17.47
CA LEU A 5 5.46 -11.73 -17.30
C LEU A 5 6.86 -11.40 -16.78
N ARG A 6 7.18 -11.82 -15.55
CA ARG A 6 8.47 -11.51 -14.91
C ARG A 6 9.14 -12.72 -14.34
N GLU A 7 10.47 -12.66 -14.28
CA GLU A 7 11.32 -13.48 -13.41
C GLU A 7 11.88 -12.58 -12.31
N GLU A 8 11.60 -12.88 -11.04
CA GLU A 8 12.22 -12.23 -9.89
C GLU A 8 13.30 -13.14 -9.32
N GLN A 9 14.49 -12.58 -9.09
CA GLN A 9 15.59 -13.26 -8.40
C GLN A 9 15.55 -12.89 -6.92
N LEU A 10 15.20 -13.85 -6.07
CA LEU A 10 15.27 -13.67 -4.62
C LEU A 10 16.74 -13.73 -4.16
N PRO A 11 17.13 -12.92 -3.16
CA PRO A 11 18.47 -13.01 -2.59
C PRO A 11 18.69 -14.43 -2.05
N ALA A 12 19.73 -15.08 -2.54
CA ALA A 12 20.10 -16.41 -2.06
C ALA A 12 20.49 -16.34 -0.58
N GLU A 13 20.03 -17.31 0.21
CA GLU A 13 20.66 -17.57 1.52
C GLU A 13 22.15 -17.85 1.30
N ALA A 14 23.00 -17.37 2.20
CA ALA A 14 24.46 -17.36 2.02
C ALA A 14 25.01 -18.71 1.53
N GLY A 15 25.35 -18.79 0.23
CA GLY A 15 25.88 -19.98 -0.44
C GLY A 15 24.91 -20.72 -1.39
N GLY A 16 23.65 -20.30 -1.50
CA GLY A 16 22.64 -20.90 -2.37
C GLY A 16 22.59 -20.31 -3.79
N HIS A 17 22.00 -21.05 -4.73
CA HIS A 17 21.63 -20.52 -6.04
C HIS A 17 20.48 -19.50 -5.89
N PRO A 18 20.45 -18.41 -6.67
CA PRO A 18 19.31 -17.50 -6.68
C PRO A 18 18.05 -18.25 -7.08
N LEU A 19 17.01 -18.16 -6.25
CA LEU A 19 15.68 -18.68 -6.57
C LEU A 19 15.07 -17.73 -7.61
N THR A 20 14.88 -18.23 -8.84
CA THR A 20 14.07 -17.54 -9.84
C THR A 20 12.62 -17.98 -9.72
N THR A 21 11.74 -17.01 -9.51
CA THR A 21 10.30 -17.21 -9.57
C THR A 21 9.72 -16.43 -10.74
N SER A 22 8.99 -17.13 -11.61
CA SER A 22 8.27 -16.48 -12.70
C SER A 22 6.81 -16.26 -12.34
N PHE A 23 6.32 -15.04 -12.52
CA PHE A 23 4.91 -14.71 -12.29
C PHE A 23 4.34 -13.99 -13.50
N ALA A 24 3.18 -14.49 -13.95
CA ALA A 24 2.29 -13.76 -14.83
C ALA A 24 1.20 -13.13 -13.98
N PHE A 25 0.97 -11.82 -14.07
CA PHE A 25 -0.17 -11.22 -13.36
C PHE A 25 -0.86 -10.13 -14.18
N ASP A 26 -2.16 -10.00 -13.91
CA ASP A 26 -3.03 -8.97 -14.50
C ASP A 26 -2.99 -7.74 -13.58
N LEU A 27 -2.27 -6.71 -13.99
CA LEU A 27 -2.06 -5.49 -13.20
C LEU A 27 -3.38 -4.78 -12.90
N ASP A 28 -4.36 -4.79 -13.82
CA ASP A 28 -5.66 -4.16 -13.60
C ASP A 28 -6.45 -4.93 -12.54
N ARG A 29 -6.43 -6.26 -12.60
CA ARG A 29 -7.06 -7.10 -11.58
C ARG A 29 -6.39 -6.92 -10.22
N LEU A 30 -5.06 -6.84 -10.18
CA LEU A 30 -4.30 -6.58 -8.96
C LEU A 30 -4.68 -5.23 -8.36
N ARG A 31 -4.69 -4.16 -9.16
CA ARG A 31 -5.08 -2.81 -8.72
C ARG A 31 -6.52 -2.77 -8.19
N LYS A 32 -7.47 -3.46 -8.83
CA LYS A 32 -8.86 -3.57 -8.34
C LYS A 32 -8.93 -4.29 -6.99
N PHE A 33 -8.18 -5.37 -6.83
CA PHE A 33 -8.07 -6.08 -5.57
C PHE A 33 -7.49 -5.16 -4.47
N MET A 34 -6.37 -4.49 -4.76
CA MET A 34 -5.72 -3.55 -3.85
C MET A 34 -6.65 -2.41 -3.41
N ASN A 35 -7.39 -1.82 -4.36
CA ASN A 35 -8.36 -0.76 -4.05
C ASN A 35 -9.47 -1.25 -3.11
N SER A 36 -9.97 -2.46 -3.36
CA SER A 36 -11.05 -3.05 -2.55
C SER A 36 -10.59 -3.35 -1.13
N ILE A 37 -9.45 -4.01 -0.98
CA ILE A 37 -8.91 -4.36 0.34
C ILE A 37 -8.51 -3.11 1.12
N ALA A 38 -7.82 -2.15 0.49
CA ALA A 38 -7.39 -0.93 1.18
C ALA A 38 -8.59 -0.12 1.69
N ARG A 39 -9.65 0.03 0.88
CA ARG A 39 -10.87 0.74 1.32
C ARG A 39 -11.58 0.01 2.46
N ALA A 40 -11.62 -1.31 2.44
CA ALA A 40 -12.18 -2.10 3.52
C ALA A 40 -11.39 -1.94 4.81
N LEU A 41 -10.05 -1.96 4.73
CA LEU A 41 -9.16 -1.74 5.87
C LEU A 41 -9.31 -0.32 6.43
N LEU A 42 -9.36 0.69 5.56
CA LEU A 42 -9.58 2.08 5.99
C LEU A 42 -10.90 2.21 6.76
N PHE A 43 -11.99 1.65 6.21
CA PHE A 43 -13.30 1.68 6.86
C PHE A 43 -13.29 0.92 8.18
N HIS A 44 -12.63 -0.23 8.25
CA HIS A 44 -12.49 -1.01 9.47
C HIS A 44 -11.81 -0.21 10.59
N GLU A 45 -10.77 0.55 10.24
CA GLU A 45 -9.97 1.32 11.20
C GLU A 45 -10.59 2.64 11.62
N THR A 46 -11.25 3.33 10.69
CA THR A 46 -11.69 4.72 10.88
C THR A 46 -13.20 4.88 10.93
N GLY A 47 -13.96 3.87 10.49
CA GLY A 47 -15.39 3.99 10.21
C GLY A 47 -15.73 4.89 9.02
N TYR A 48 -14.73 5.43 8.31
CA TYR A 48 -14.91 6.38 7.23
C TYR A 48 -14.84 5.74 5.85
N VAL A 49 -15.74 6.18 4.96
CA VAL A 49 -15.73 5.78 3.55
C VAL A 49 -15.01 6.84 2.73
N TRP A 50 -13.81 6.51 2.23
CA TRP A 50 -13.07 7.44 1.40
C TRP A 50 -13.75 7.67 0.05
N LYS A 51 -13.87 8.94 -0.35
CA LYS A 51 -14.43 9.31 -1.67
C LYS A 51 -13.39 9.91 -2.62
N GLY A 52 -12.25 10.34 -2.10
CA GLY A 52 -11.18 10.93 -2.88
C GLY A 52 -10.38 9.92 -3.72
N ARG A 53 -9.33 10.42 -4.34
CA ARG A 53 -8.40 9.65 -5.17
C ARG A 53 -7.60 8.66 -4.31
N VAL A 54 -7.26 7.53 -4.93
CA VAL A 54 -6.46 6.47 -4.30
C VAL A 54 -5.30 6.12 -5.24
N ILE A 55 -4.09 6.05 -4.70
CA ILE A 55 -2.88 5.64 -5.43
C ILE A 55 -2.38 4.33 -4.84
N HIS A 56 -1.94 3.42 -5.70
CA HIS A 56 -1.47 2.09 -5.34
C HIS A 56 -0.01 1.91 -5.74
N PHE A 57 0.81 1.48 -4.78
CA PHE A 57 2.21 1.11 -4.95
C PHE A 57 2.37 -0.38 -4.68
N PRO A 58 2.33 -1.22 -5.72
CA PRO A 58 2.62 -2.65 -5.58
C PRO A 58 4.15 -2.84 -5.57
N HIS A 59 4.76 -2.74 -4.40
CA HIS A 59 6.23 -2.71 -4.24
C HIS A 59 6.93 -3.93 -4.81
N SER A 60 6.33 -5.10 -4.62
CA SER A 60 6.81 -6.37 -5.19
C SER A 60 6.59 -6.47 -6.70
N PHE A 61 5.85 -5.54 -7.31
CA PHE A 61 5.49 -5.57 -8.73
C PHE A 61 5.80 -4.27 -9.48
N LEU A 62 6.91 -3.59 -9.18
CA LEU A 62 7.31 -2.40 -9.92
C LEU A 62 7.54 -2.72 -11.42
N ALA A 63 7.01 -1.89 -12.33
CA ALA A 63 7.18 -2.09 -13.77
C ALA A 63 8.59 -1.68 -14.24
N CYS A 64 9.11 -2.29 -15.31
CA CYS A 64 10.45 -1.99 -15.84
C CYS A 64 10.57 -0.56 -16.39
N ASP A 65 9.46 0.00 -16.85
CA ASP A 65 9.31 1.37 -17.33
C ASP A 65 8.89 2.35 -16.24
N ALA A 66 8.89 1.92 -14.96
CA ALA A 66 8.60 2.80 -13.85
C ALA A 66 9.51 4.02 -13.86
N THR A 67 8.88 5.18 -13.72
CA THR A 67 9.55 6.47 -13.60
C THR A 67 10.41 6.50 -12.33
N GLU A 68 11.40 7.40 -12.32
CA GLU A 68 12.28 7.55 -11.16
C GLU A 68 11.50 7.97 -9.89
N ILE A 69 10.41 8.72 -10.07
CA ILE A 69 9.50 9.10 -8.99
C ILE A 69 8.81 7.87 -8.40
N GLU A 70 8.30 6.95 -9.24
CA GLU A 70 7.67 5.72 -8.77
C GLU A 70 8.64 4.81 -8.02
N LYS A 71 9.92 4.77 -8.43
CA LYS A 71 10.98 4.06 -7.71
C LYS A 71 11.26 4.68 -6.33
N GLN A 72 11.36 6.01 -6.27
CA GLN A 72 11.56 6.74 -5.02
C GLN A 72 10.39 6.58 -4.06
N ASP A 73 9.15 6.66 -4.57
CA ASP A 73 7.95 6.42 -3.77
C ASP A 73 7.90 4.98 -3.24
N ARG A 74 8.30 4.00 -4.07
CA ARG A 74 8.44 2.61 -3.62
C ARG A 74 9.38 2.52 -2.42
N GLU A 75 10.58 3.06 -2.54
CA GLU A 75 11.57 3.02 -1.45
C GLU A 75 11.09 3.75 -0.20
N ARG A 76 10.41 4.89 -0.37
CA ARG A 76 9.85 5.68 0.72
C ARG A 76 8.80 4.92 1.52
N TYR A 77 7.92 4.18 0.85
CA TYR A 77 6.79 3.51 1.51
C TYR A 77 7.01 2.02 1.79
N ALA A 78 8.01 1.38 1.18
CA ALA A 78 8.30 -0.04 1.39
C ALA A 78 8.71 -0.34 2.85
N THR A 79 9.35 0.60 3.52
CA THR A 79 9.80 0.46 4.93
C THR A 79 8.76 0.89 5.95
N ALA A 80 7.62 1.42 5.51
CA ALA A 80 6.60 1.95 6.41
C ALA A 80 5.77 0.85 7.11
N LEU A 81 5.75 -0.37 6.57
CA LEU A 81 5.04 -1.50 7.16
C LEU A 81 6.02 -2.37 7.96
N ILE A 82 5.99 -2.26 9.28
CA ILE A 82 6.79 -3.08 10.19
C ILE A 82 5.97 -4.29 10.64
N ARG A 83 6.42 -5.50 10.30
CA ARG A 83 5.69 -6.75 10.52
C ARG A 83 5.34 -6.96 11.99
N GLU A 84 6.25 -6.65 12.90
CA GLU A 84 6.13 -6.86 14.34
C GLU A 84 4.97 -6.04 14.93
N ASP A 85 4.82 -4.81 14.47
CA ASP A 85 3.84 -3.84 14.95
C ASP A 85 2.52 -3.90 14.16
N ALA A 86 2.55 -4.48 12.96
CA ALA A 86 1.39 -4.60 12.09
C ALA A 86 0.25 -5.43 12.69
N LYS A 87 -0.97 -5.11 12.25
CA LYS A 87 -2.21 -5.80 12.58
C LYS A 87 -2.38 -7.05 11.72
N GLY A 88 -3.15 -8.01 12.22
CA GLY A 88 -3.46 -9.26 11.52
C GLY A 88 -3.10 -10.48 12.38
N PRO A 89 -4.02 -11.45 12.54
CA PRO A 89 -3.81 -12.59 13.44
C PRO A 89 -2.82 -13.63 12.88
N HIS A 90 -2.66 -13.69 11.56
CA HIS A 90 -1.81 -14.66 10.87
C HIS A 90 -0.82 -13.93 9.97
N LYS A 91 0.24 -13.37 10.56
CA LYS A 91 1.23 -12.53 9.86
C LYS A 91 1.99 -13.25 8.73
N THR A 92 1.99 -14.57 8.71
CA THR A 92 2.52 -15.35 7.56
C THR A 92 1.62 -15.33 6.34
N ILE A 93 0.34 -14.94 6.49
CA ILE A 93 -0.65 -14.90 5.41
C ILE A 93 -1.03 -13.46 5.10
N PHE A 94 -1.31 -12.65 6.12
CA PHE A 94 -1.75 -11.27 5.94
C PHE A 94 -1.44 -10.43 7.18
N TYR A 95 -0.87 -9.27 6.93
CA TYR A 95 -0.76 -8.19 7.91
C TYR A 95 -0.85 -6.83 7.24
N TYR A 96 -1.26 -5.83 8.01
CA TYR A 96 -1.42 -4.47 7.52
C TYR A 96 -1.19 -3.45 8.64
N ASP A 97 -0.93 -2.22 8.24
CA ASP A 97 -0.93 -1.09 9.14
C ASP A 97 -1.46 0.17 8.43
N ILE A 98 -1.95 1.12 9.23
CA ILE A 98 -2.47 2.41 8.77
C ILE A 98 -1.66 3.53 9.41
N PHE A 99 -1.15 4.42 8.59
CA PHE A 99 -0.36 5.57 9.04
C PHE A 99 -0.77 6.83 8.31
N ASN A 100 -0.61 7.97 8.97
CA ASN A 100 -0.78 9.26 8.32
C ASN A 100 0.51 9.57 7.56
N TYR A 101 0.39 10.10 6.35
CA TYR A 101 1.54 10.63 5.62
C TYR A 101 1.39 12.14 5.43
N ALA A 102 2.53 12.82 5.47
CA ALA A 102 2.61 14.25 5.16
C ALA A 102 3.11 14.40 3.73
N ASP A 103 2.35 15.13 2.90
CA ASP A 103 2.87 15.65 1.65
C ASP A 103 3.92 16.72 1.96
N GLU A 104 5.19 16.41 1.67
CA GLU A 104 6.33 17.30 1.90
C GLU A 104 6.27 18.56 1.03
N VAL A 105 5.52 18.53 -0.08
CA VAL A 105 5.36 19.68 -0.97
C VAL A 105 4.36 20.69 -0.40
N ASN A 106 3.28 20.23 0.21
CA ASN A 106 2.15 21.10 0.62
C ASN A 106 2.07 21.37 2.14
N ARG A 107 2.92 20.78 2.98
CA ARG A 107 2.99 21.01 4.45
C ARG A 107 1.64 20.89 5.20
N HIS A 108 0.66 20.21 4.62
CA HIS A 108 -0.61 19.87 5.26
C HIS A 108 -0.73 18.35 5.36
N ALA A 109 -1.18 17.86 6.53
CA ALA A 109 -1.53 16.46 6.73
C ALA A 109 -2.67 16.11 5.76
N SER A 110 -2.37 15.30 4.75
CA SER A 110 -3.15 15.29 3.50
C SER A 110 -3.85 13.96 3.21
N GLY A 111 -3.62 12.90 4.00
CA GLY A 111 -4.28 11.63 3.75
C GLY A 111 -3.90 10.48 4.68
N TYR A 112 -4.51 9.33 4.43
CA TYR A 112 -4.17 8.04 5.05
C TYR A 112 -3.31 7.22 4.10
N ALA A 113 -2.38 6.46 4.65
CA ALA A 113 -1.66 5.42 3.95
C ALA A 113 -1.95 4.08 4.61
N ILE A 114 -2.16 3.05 3.81
CA ILE A 114 -2.31 1.67 4.28
C ILE A 114 -1.23 0.84 3.62
N GLY A 115 -0.32 0.32 4.44
CA GLY A 115 0.60 -0.73 4.05
C GLY A 115 -0.03 -2.08 4.32
N PHE A 116 0.04 -3.02 3.38
CA PHE A 116 -0.34 -4.41 3.66
C PHE A 116 0.57 -5.39 2.92
N CYS A 117 0.73 -6.56 3.52
CA CYS A 117 1.52 -7.66 2.98
C CYS A 117 0.68 -8.92 2.88
N LEU A 118 0.86 -9.64 1.77
CA LEU A 118 0.27 -10.96 1.54
C LEU A 118 1.36 -12.02 1.51
N PHE A 119 1.11 -13.12 2.21
CA PHE A 119 1.97 -14.30 2.28
C PHE A 119 3.41 -13.99 2.70
N ASP A 120 3.61 -12.99 3.57
CA ASP A 120 4.92 -12.52 4.05
C ASP A 120 5.90 -12.15 2.92
N SER A 121 5.38 -11.90 1.70
CA SER A 121 6.18 -11.75 0.49
C SER A 121 5.76 -10.54 -0.33
N PHE A 122 4.46 -10.39 -0.58
CA PHE A 122 3.95 -9.38 -1.49
C PHE A 122 3.54 -8.11 -0.74
N HIS A 123 4.35 -7.06 -0.88
CA HIS A 123 4.20 -5.81 -0.16
C HIS A 123 3.52 -4.75 -1.03
N PHE A 124 2.59 -4.04 -0.40
CA PHE A 124 1.78 -3.03 -1.06
C PHE A 124 1.58 -1.82 -0.15
N THR A 125 1.58 -0.63 -0.74
CA THR A 125 1.08 0.57 -0.08
C THR A 125 -0.03 1.20 -0.89
N THR A 126 -1.06 1.67 -0.22
CA THR A 126 -2.14 2.46 -0.81
C THR A 126 -2.22 3.80 -0.12
N LEU A 127 -2.18 4.89 -0.90
CA LEU A 127 -2.37 6.25 -0.42
C LEU A 127 -3.78 6.73 -0.74
N PHE A 128 -4.43 7.31 0.26
CA PHE A 128 -5.73 7.95 0.17
C PHE A 128 -5.50 9.46 0.11
N ILE A 129 -5.55 10.01 -1.10
CA ILE A 129 -5.28 11.43 -1.35
C ILE A 129 -6.58 12.20 -1.24
N ASP A 130 -6.57 13.21 -0.39
CA ASP A 130 -7.67 14.13 -0.25
C ASP A 130 -7.50 15.19 -1.32
N ASP A 131 -8.24 15.05 -2.42
CA ASP A 131 -8.43 16.18 -3.31
C ASP A 131 -9.36 17.14 -2.53
N GLU A 132 -9.06 18.44 -2.45
CA GLU A 132 -9.63 19.46 -1.53
C GLU A 132 -11.18 19.56 -1.42
N ASN A 133 -11.95 18.68 -2.08
CA ASN A 133 -13.40 18.56 -2.06
C ASN A 133 -13.96 17.37 -1.24
N SER A 134 -13.17 16.61 -0.48
CA SER A 134 -13.65 15.37 0.18
C SER A 134 -13.61 15.29 1.72
N ARG A 135 -13.25 16.35 2.45
CA ARG A 135 -13.50 16.40 3.90
C ARG A 135 -14.95 16.85 4.16
N PRO A 136 -15.83 16.00 4.72
CA PRO A 136 -16.79 16.56 5.66
C PRO A 136 -15.95 17.03 6.85
N ASP A 137 -16.21 18.26 7.31
CA ASP A 137 -15.49 18.91 8.39
C ASP A 137 -15.06 17.96 9.50
N ALA A 138 -13.85 18.14 10.01
CA ALA A 138 -13.39 17.57 11.26
C ALA A 138 -14.40 17.94 12.36
N GLN A 139 -15.43 17.12 12.55
CA GLN A 139 -16.38 17.26 13.64
C GLN A 139 -15.64 16.88 14.92
N ASN A 140 -15.25 17.93 15.62
CA ASN A 140 -14.89 17.96 17.03
C ASN A 140 -15.70 16.90 17.81
N PRO A 141 -15.07 15.92 18.49
CA PRO A 141 -15.78 15.03 19.41
C PRO A 141 -16.15 15.72 20.75
N GLY A 142 -16.14 17.05 20.79
CA GLY A 142 -16.23 17.87 22.02
C GLY A 142 -17.47 18.75 22.10
N ALA A 143 -18.64 18.27 21.69
CA ALA A 143 -19.92 18.97 21.92
C ALA A 143 -21.04 17.98 22.28
N ALA A 144 -20.81 17.20 23.34
CA ALA A 144 -21.88 16.55 24.09
C ALA A 144 -21.42 16.40 25.55
N ALA A 145 -21.66 17.44 26.33
CA ALA A 145 -21.78 17.42 27.79
C ALA A 145 -22.70 18.55 28.22
#